data_AF-A0A3N4ISC9-F1
#
_entry.id   AF-A0A3N4ISC9-F1
#
_cell.length_a   1.000
_cell.length_b   1.000
_cell.length_c   1.000
_cell.angle_alpha   90.00
_cell.angle_beta   90.00
_cell.angle_gamma   90.00
#
_symmetry.space_group_name_H-M   'P 1'
#
loop_
_entity.id
_entity.type
_entity.pdbx_description
1 polymer ?
#
loop_
_entity_poly.entity_id
_entity_poly.type
_entity_poly.pdbx_seq_one_letter_code
_entity_poly.pdbx_strand_id
1 'polypeptide(L)'
;TLSSWTAVKWLHELSYNFHNIRKSVYKDGHERTDIVKYRQEQFLPTLKALEDLIYPPNVPEEIWPVILIVHDELTFNANDGRSKIWIKDDNAPLKKKSRKKGIMVSDFLAPGGQLQV
;
A
#
# COMPACT_ATOMS: atom_id res chain seq x y z
N THR A 1 0.24 -11.63 37.09
CA THR A 1 0.14 -11.15 35.69
C THR A 1 -0.52 -12.25 34.87
N LEU A 2 -1.64 -11.98 34.21
CA LEU A 2 -2.28 -12.96 33.32
C LEU A 2 -1.43 -13.13 32.06
N SER A 3 -1.32 -14.36 31.54
CA SER A 3 -0.72 -14.59 30.22
C SER A 3 -1.67 -14.14 29.12
N SER A 4 -1.12 -13.76 27.96
CA SER A 4 -1.91 -13.41 26.77
C SER A 4 -2.82 -14.56 26.33
N TRP A 5 -2.36 -15.81 26.46
CA TRP A 5 -3.14 -17.00 26.13
C TRP A 5 -4.35 -17.17 27.05
N THR A 6 -4.15 -17.00 28.36
CA THR A 6 -5.25 -17.04 29.33
C THR A 6 -6.28 -15.94 29.04
N ALA A 7 -5.84 -14.73 28.70
CA ALA A 7 -6.74 -13.63 28.36
C ALA A 7 -7.56 -13.90 27.09
N VAL A 8 -6.95 -14.47 26.05
CA VAL A 8 -7.64 -14.86 24.80
C VAL A 8 -8.69 -15.93 25.07
N LYS A 9 -8.38 -16.95 25.88
CA LYS A 9 -9.33 -18.00 26.25
C LYS A 9 -10.56 -17.43 26.95
N TRP A 10 -10.36 -16.49 27.89
CA TRP A 10 -11.47 -15.79 28.55
C TRP A 10 -12.30 -14.94 27.60
N LEU A 11 -11.68 -14.28 26.62
CA LEU A 11 -12.41 -13.52 25.60
C LEU A 11 -13.35 -14.42 24.80
N HIS A 12 -12.88 -15.61 24.39
CA HIS A 12 -13.75 -16.58 23.71
C HIS A 12 -14.88 -17.09 24.60
N GLU A 13 -14.61 -17.37 25.87
CA GLU A 13 -15.65 -17.78 26.85
C GLU A 13 -16.73 -16.70 27.05
N LEU A 14 -16.35 -15.43 26.93
CA LEU A 14 -17.25 -14.28 27.00
C LEU A 14 -17.92 -13.93 25.65
N SER A 15 -17.87 -14.84 24.68
CA SER A 15 -18.41 -14.69 23.32
C SER A 15 -17.77 -13.59 22.48
N TYR A 16 -16.51 -13.22 22.78
CA TYR A 16 -15.73 -12.36 21.89
C TYR A 16 -15.00 -13.17 20.83
N ASN A 17 -15.13 -12.72 19.58
CA ASN A 17 -14.45 -13.30 18.43
C ASN A 17 -13.57 -12.27 17.74
N PHE A 18 -12.38 -12.69 17.33
CA PHE A 18 -11.44 -11.81 16.64
C PHE A 18 -11.76 -11.75 15.15
N HIS A 19 -12.28 -10.62 14.69
CA HIS A 19 -12.74 -10.43 13.32
C HIS A 19 -11.95 -9.34 12.60
N ASN A 20 -11.79 -9.53 11.29
CA ASN A 20 -11.25 -8.52 10.40
C ASN A 20 -12.40 -7.73 9.77
N ILE A 21 -12.63 -6.51 10.24
CA ILE A 21 -13.59 -5.59 9.65
C ILE A 21 -12.97 -5.02 8.37
N ARG A 22 -13.43 -5.55 7.23
CA ARG A 22 -13.10 -5.01 5.91
C ARG A 22 -14.01 -3.81 5.63
N LYS A 23 -13.42 -2.65 5.33
CA LYS A 23 -14.14 -1.58 4.65
C LYS A 23 -14.43 -2.11 3.25
N SER A 24 -15.69 -2.34 2.90
CA SER A 24 -16.05 -2.60 1.51
C SER A 24 -15.99 -1.27 0.73
N VAL A 25 -15.71 -1.37 -0.58
CA VAL A 25 -15.81 -0.28 -1.56
C VAL A 25 -14.56 0.61 -1.71
N TYR A 26 -13.40 0.01 -1.99
CA TYR A 26 -12.46 0.64 -2.92
C TYR A 26 -12.34 -0.30 -4.13
N LYS A 27 -12.81 0.15 -5.29
CA LYS A 27 -12.54 -0.53 -6.55
C LYS A 27 -11.32 0.14 -7.13
N ASP A 28 -10.23 -0.60 -7.17
CA ASP A 28 -9.00 -0.09 -7.73
C ASP A 28 -9.17 0.11 -9.24
N GLY A 29 -8.84 1.30 -9.73
CA GLY A 29 -8.85 1.59 -11.17
C GLY A 29 -7.82 0.78 -11.93
N HIS A 30 -6.76 0.29 -11.25
CA HIS A 30 -5.70 -0.49 -11.88
C HIS A 30 -6.19 -1.77 -12.57
N GLU A 31 -7.36 -2.31 -12.19
CA GLU A 31 -7.94 -3.51 -12.81
C GLU A 31 -8.78 -3.21 -14.05
N ARG A 32 -9.02 -1.94 -14.41
CA ARG A 32 -9.79 -1.62 -15.62
C ARG A 32 -9.06 -2.12 -16.85
N THR A 33 -9.82 -2.64 -17.81
CA THR A 33 -9.30 -3.27 -19.02
C THR A 33 -8.41 -2.35 -19.85
N ASP A 34 -8.74 -1.06 -19.93
CA ASP A 34 -7.95 -0.04 -20.62
C ASP A 34 -6.59 0.21 -19.95
N ILE A 35 -6.57 0.31 -18.61
CA ILE A 35 -5.35 0.50 -17.83
C ILE A 35 -4.47 -0.74 -17.92
N VAL A 36 -5.05 -1.93 -17.77
CA VAL A 36 -4.31 -3.19 -17.90
C VAL A 36 -3.72 -3.33 -19.31
N LYS A 37 -4.50 -3.00 -20.34
CA LYS A 37 -4.04 -3.04 -21.73
C LYS A 37 -2.87 -2.09 -21.96
N TYR A 38 -2.99 -0.83 -21.56
CA TYR A 38 -1.90 0.14 -21.66
C TYR A 38 -0.64 -0.33 -20.90
N ARG A 39 -0.82 -0.84 -19.68
CA ARG A 39 0.29 -1.35 -18.86
C ARG A 39 1.03 -2.48 -19.56
N GLN A 40 0.31 -3.45 -20.11
CA GLN A 40 0.90 -4.64 -20.74
C GLN A 40 1.46 -4.36 -22.14
N GLU A 41 0.76 -3.57 -22.94
CA GLU A 41 1.11 -3.38 -24.36
C GLU A 41 2.06 -2.21 -24.61
N GLN A 42 2.10 -1.20 -23.73
CA GLN A 42 2.91 0.01 -23.94
C GLN A 42 3.91 0.24 -22.82
N PHE A 43 3.44 0.33 -21.57
CA PHE A 43 4.30 0.74 -20.45
C PHE A 43 5.43 -0.27 -20.17
N LEU A 44 5.09 -1.55 -19.94
CA LEU A 44 6.09 -2.57 -19.61
C LEU A 44 7.10 -2.82 -20.76
N PRO A 45 6.68 -2.93 -22.04
CA PRO A 45 7.62 -3.04 -23.14
C PRO A 45 8.56 -1.84 -23.28
N THR A 46 8.05 -0.61 -23.08
CA THR A 46 8.87 0.60 -23.13
C THR A 46 9.90 0.61 -22.00
N LEU A 47 9.48 0.26 -20.79
CA LEU A 47 10.40 0.18 -19.64
C LEU A 47 11.49 -0.86 -19.86
N LYS A 48 11.14 -2.02 -20.42
CA LYS A 48 12.09 -3.09 -20.77
C LYS A 48 13.09 -2.66 -21.85
N ALA A 49 12.64 -1.92 -22.85
CA ALA A 49 13.53 -1.38 -23.89
C ALA A 49 14.54 -0.36 -23.35
N LEU A 50 14.22 0.29 -22.23
CA LEU A 50 15.08 1.26 -21.55
C LEU A 50 15.94 0.63 -20.45
N GLU A 51 15.76 -0.66 -20.13
CA GLU A 51 16.44 -1.34 -19.02
C GLU A 51 17.98 -1.22 -19.11
N ASP A 52 18.52 -1.42 -20.31
CA ASP A 52 19.96 -1.32 -20.58
C ASP A 52 20.52 0.11 -20.43
N LEU A 53 19.67 1.14 -20.55
CA LEU A 53 20.03 2.54 -20.36
C LEU A 53 19.85 3.02 -18.92
N ILE A 54 18.98 2.35 -18.15
CA ILE A 54 18.72 2.64 -16.74
C ILE A 54 19.79 2.02 -15.85
N TYR A 55 20.25 0.82 -16.19
CA TYR A 55 21.30 0.10 -15.47
C TYR A 55 22.45 -0.31 -16.41
N PRO A 56 23.16 0.66 -17.03
CA PRO A 56 24.24 0.32 -17.95
C PRO A 56 25.35 -0.47 -17.20
N PRO A 57 25.72 -1.68 -17.67
CA PRO A 57 26.72 -2.51 -16.99
C PRO A 57 28.13 -1.91 -17.05
N ASN A 58 28.39 -1.08 -18.07
CA ASN A 58 29.53 -0.18 -18.21
C ASN A 58 28.99 1.08 -18.87
N VAL A 59 29.34 2.27 -18.37
CA VAL A 59 28.91 3.55 -18.97
C VAL A 59 29.99 3.98 -19.97
N PRO A 60 29.77 3.89 -21.30
CA PRO A 60 30.66 4.54 -22.25
C PRO A 60 30.50 6.06 -22.10
N GLU A 61 31.60 6.81 -22.21
CA GLU A 61 31.61 8.28 -22.03
C GLU A 61 30.67 9.04 -22.99
N GLU A 62 30.19 8.40 -24.06
CA GLU A 62 29.32 8.99 -25.08
C GLU A 62 27.81 8.75 -24.86
N ILE A 63 27.41 7.96 -23.86
CA ILE A 63 26.00 7.66 -23.60
C ILE A 63 25.50 8.42 -22.37
N TRP A 64 24.43 9.19 -22.55
CA TRP A 64 23.70 9.81 -21.44
C TRP A 64 22.86 8.75 -20.72
N PRO A 65 23.14 8.42 -19.44
CA PRO A 65 22.37 7.43 -18.71
C PRO A 65 20.93 7.92 -18.48
N VAL A 66 19.97 7.01 -18.57
CA VAL A 66 18.56 7.31 -18.27
C VAL A 66 18.34 7.05 -16.78
N ILE A 67 17.97 8.08 -16.02
CA ILE A 67 17.68 7.90 -14.59
C ILE A 67 16.19 7.63 -14.42
N LEU A 68 15.84 6.41 -13.99
CA LEU A 68 14.47 6.08 -13.62
C LEU A 68 14.13 6.71 -12.28
N ILE A 69 13.19 7.66 -12.29
CA ILE A 69 12.62 8.24 -11.08
C ILE A 69 11.20 7.68 -10.93
N VAL A 70 10.95 6.99 -9.83
CA VAL A 70 9.59 6.53 -9.47
C VAL A 70 9.04 7.40 -8.35
N HIS A 71 7.72 7.56 -8.33
CA HIS A 71 7.01 8.38 -7.38
C HIS A 71 5.79 7.61 -6.89
N ASP A 72 5.47 7.76 -5.61
CA ASP A 72 4.23 7.23 -5.04
C ASP A 72 3.67 8.19 -3.98
N GLU A 73 2.35 8.14 -3.80
CA GLU A 73 1.63 8.94 -2.82
C GLU A 73 0.91 8.04 -1.82
N LEU A 74 1.10 8.33 -0.54
CA LEU A 74 0.44 7.64 0.55
C LEU A 74 -0.27 8.63 1.47
N THR A 75 -1.52 8.34 1.81
CA THR A 75 -2.29 9.16 2.75
C THR A 75 -2.56 8.38 4.04
N PHE A 76 -2.07 8.91 5.16
CA PHE A 76 -2.36 8.41 6.51
C PHE A 76 -3.49 9.21 7.13
N ASN A 77 -4.65 8.59 7.36
CA ASN A 77 -5.78 9.29 7.99
C ASN A 77 -5.86 8.98 9.49
N ALA A 78 -6.28 9.96 10.30
CA ALA A 78 -6.42 9.77 11.74
C ALA A 78 -7.43 8.67 12.14
N ASN A 79 -8.34 8.31 11.23
CA ASN A 79 -9.30 7.21 11.42
C ASN A 79 -8.94 5.93 10.64
N ASP A 80 -7.70 5.79 10.15
CA ASP A 80 -7.16 4.51 9.68
C ASP A 80 -6.80 3.62 10.88
N GLY A 81 -7.83 3.28 11.66
CA GLY A 81 -7.71 2.42 12.83
C GLY A 81 -7.60 0.94 12.45
N ARG A 82 -7.23 0.11 13.43
CA ARG A 82 -7.04 -1.34 13.28
C ARG A 82 -8.23 -1.99 12.58
N SER A 83 -7.94 -2.78 11.53
CA SER A 83 -8.93 -3.57 10.80
C SER A 83 -9.40 -4.78 11.62
N LYS A 84 -8.52 -5.31 12.47
CA LYS A 84 -8.83 -6.44 13.36
C LYS A 84 -9.28 -5.97 14.74
N ILE A 85 -10.45 -6.40 15.17
CA ILE A 85 -10.99 -6.09 16.50
C ILE A 85 -11.69 -7.32 17.11
N TRP A 86 -11.80 -7.35 18.43
CA TRP A 86 -12.65 -8.30 19.14
C TRP A 86 -14.09 -7.81 19.09
N ILE A 87 -15.00 -8.67 18.62
CA ILE A 87 -16.43 -8.39 18.45
C ILE A 87 -17.20 -9.33 19.35
N LYS A 88 -18.17 -8.81 20.11
CA LYS A 88 -19.06 -9.59 20.96
C LYS A 88 -20.38 -9.82 20.25
N ASP A 89 -20.82 -11.08 20.13
CA ASP A 89 -22.14 -11.45 19.58
C ASP A 89 -22.45 -10.76 18.23
N ASP A 90 -21.46 -10.67 17.34
CA ASP A 90 -21.54 -10.01 16.02
C ASP A 90 -21.88 -8.50 16.03
N ASN A 91 -21.86 -7.86 17.20
CA ASN A 91 -22.03 -6.41 17.32
C ASN A 91 -20.74 -5.67 16.94
N ALA A 92 -20.50 -5.55 15.64
CA ALA A 92 -19.38 -4.78 15.13
C ALA A 92 -19.57 -3.28 15.49
N PRO A 93 -18.66 -2.65 16.25
CA PRO A 93 -18.73 -1.22 16.50
C PRO A 93 -18.65 -0.45 15.18
N LEU A 94 -19.60 0.47 14.99
CA LEU A 94 -19.65 1.35 13.84
C LEU A 94 -18.38 2.22 13.80
N LYS A 95 -17.55 2.02 12.78
CA LYS A 95 -16.42 2.93 12.52
C LYS A 95 -16.96 4.25 12.00
N LYS A 96 -16.42 5.37 12.51
CA LYS A 96 -16.72 6.70 11.99
C LYS A 96 -16.43 6.73 10.49
N LYS A 97 -17.41 7.14 9.69
CA LYS A 97 -17.32 7.19 8.22
C LYS A 97 -16.27 8.20 7.73
N SER A 98 -16.07 9.29 8.48
CA SER A 98 -15.09 10.32 8.11
C SER A 98 -13.66 9.82 8.28
N ARG A 99 -12.77 10.19 7.35
CA ARG A 99 -11.32 9.92 7.45
C ARG A 99 -10.62 10.82 8.49
N LYS A 100 -11.23 11.97 8.84
CA LYS A 100 -10.65 13.06 9.64
C LYS A 100 -9.37 13.62 8.99
N LYS A 101 -8.58 14.40 9.73
CA LYS A 101 -7.28 14.92 9.29
C LYS A 101 -6.42 13.76 8.76
N GLY A 102 -5.89 13.95 7.56
CA GLY A 102 -4.92 13.06 6.96
C GLY A 102 -3.61 13.78 6.74
N ILE A 103 -2.53 13.00 6.73
CA ILE A 103 -1.21 13.44 6.30
C ILE A 103 -0.99 12.75 4.96
N MET A 104 -0.80 13.54 3.91
CA MET A 104 -0.38 13.05 2.61
C MET A 104 1.14 13.10 2.58
N VAL A 105 1.76 11.97 2.24
CA VAL A 105 3.19 11.80 2.06
C VAL A 105 3.41 11.43 0.61
N SER A 106 4.32 12.12 -0.05
CA SER A 106 4.66 11.95 -1.45
C SER A 106 6.18 11.92 -1.50
N ASP A 107 6.75 10.96 -2.22
CA ASP A 107 8.18 10.78 -2.25
C ASP A 107 8.67 10.26 -3.59
N PHE A 108 9.92 10.59 -3.93
CA PHE A 108 10.57 10.19 -5.17
C PHE A 108 11.74 9.27 -4.86
N LEU A 109 11.84 8.17 -5.60
CA LEU A 109 12.91 7.20 -5.49
C LEU A 109 13.68 7.13 -6.80
N ALA A 110 15.00 7.24 -6.71
CA ALA A 110 15.95 7.00 -7.78
C ALA A 110 16.80 5.75 -7.44
N PRO A 111 17.60 5.22 -8.38
CA PRO A 111 18.47 4.07 -8.09
C PRO A 111 19.45 4.31 -6.93
N GLY A 112 19.84 5.57 -6.71
CA GLY A 112 20.69 6.00 -5.59
C GLY A 112 19.99 6.17 -4.24
N GLY A 113 18.68 5.92 -4.16
CA GLY A 113 17.86 6.08 -2.96
C GLY A 113 16.83 7.19 -3.08
N GLN A 114 16.34 7.64 -1.93
CA GLN A 114 15.32 8.70 -1.84
C GLN A 114 15.89 10.01 -2.40
N LEU A 115 15.14 10.63 -3.32
CA LEU A 115 15.52 11.90 -3.90
C LEU A 115 15.25 13.01 -2.87
N GLN A 116 16.32 13.65 -2.37
CA GLN A 116 16.20 14.85 -1.55
C GLN A 116 16.00 16.05 -2.47
N VAL A 117 14.87 16.73 -2.33
CA VAL A 117 14.52 17.96 -3.04
C VAL A 117 14.68 19.15 -2.11
#